data_AF-A0A7S2J7H9-F1
#
_entry.id   AF-A0A7S2J7H9-F1
#
_cell.length_a   1.000
_cell.length_b   1.000
_cell.length_c   1.000
_cell.angle_alpha   90.00
_cell.angle_beta   90.00
_cell.angle_gamma   90.00
#
_symmetry.space_group_name_H-M   'P 1'
#
loop_
_entity.id
_entity.type
_entity.pdbx_description
1 polymer ?
#
loop_
_entity_poly.entity_id
_entity_poly.type
_entity_poly.pdbx_seq_one_letter_code
_entity_poly.pdbx_strand_id
1 'polypeptide(L)'
;SLALLPLLEVLLRAAVLLETGYSTALLLSTADVKPRDVVLLSQRVVGLHRSIQWDVALVLHTLSWIFAFLWLSEIVTALRSFILSKVAATWYFEPTSRRRCCNLPILDGTITALVYHLGSLALGGFMMAWLRAVQWFFLVLHKLVGEGKEQNRCLRCCLGCFEFLIALAQQLARHLTANAYTDLAITSTSLATSSASAAKLLVDGAGLTAIRSMFLRPVIFIGNVAYSV
;
A
#
# COMPACT_ATOMS: atom_id res chain seq x y z
N SER A 1 21.24 -6.68 -12.57
CA SER A 1 20.88 -5.36 -13.14
C SER A 1 19.75 -4.75 -12.31
N LEU A 2 19.75 -3.42 -12.11
CA LEU A 2 18.66 -2.70 -11.41
C LEU A 2 17.29 -2.85 -12.11
N ALA A 3 17.29 -3.21 -13.40
CA ALA A 3 16.11 -3.53 -14.20
C ALA A 3 15.30 -4.75 -13.70
N LEU A 4 15.88 -5.63 -12.87
CA LEU A 4 15.16 -6.78 -12.29
C LEU A 4 14.21 -6.40 -11.15
N LEU A 5 14.46 -5.27 -10.47
CA LEU A 5 13.64 -4.83 -9.34
C LEU A 5 12.19 -4.48 -9.74
N PRO A 6 11.91 -3.70 -10.82
CA PRO A 6 10.54 -3.45 -11.24
C PRO A 6 9.83 -4.73 -11.70
N LEU A 7 10.56 -5.66 -12.34
CA LEU A 7 9.99 -6.96 -12.72
C LEU A 7 9.56 -7.76 -11.47
N LEU A 8 10.43 -7.85 -10.46
CA LEU A 8 10.13 -8.49 -9.19
C LEU A 8 8.91 -7.86 -8.51
N GLU A 9 8.84 -6.53 -8.47
CA GLU A 9 7.70 -5.80 -7.89
C GLU A 9 6.37 -6.14 -8.61
N VAL A 10 6.37 -6.11 -9.94
CA VAL A 10 5.18 -6.41 -10.74
C VAL A 10 4.75 -7.86 -10.55
N LEU A 11 5.69 -8.81 -10.57
CA LEU A 11 5.40 -10.23 -10.35
C LEU A 11 4.82 -10.48 -8.96
N LEU A 12 5.41 -9.89 -7.91
CA LEU A 12 4.90 -10.02 -6.54
C LEU A 12 3.52 -9.38 -6.39
N ARG A 13 3.27 -8.21 -6.99
CA ARG A 13 1.93 -7.59 -6.96
C ARG A 13 0.89 -8.40 -7.73
N ALA A 14 1.27 -8.95 -8.88
CA ALA A 14 0.40 -9.84 -9.63
C ALA A 14 0.05 -11.10 -8.81
N ALA A 15 1.05 -11.72 -8.16
CA ALA A 15 0.82 -12.86 -7.28
C ALA A 15 -0.13 -12.51 -6.12
N VAL A 16 0.08 -11.38 -5.44
CA VAL A 16 -0.82 -10.91 -4.37
C VAL A 16 -2.25 -10.71 -4.87
N LEU A 17 -2.42 -10.09 -6.04
CA LEU A 17 -3.74 -9.88 -6.64
C LEU A 17 -4.43 -11.20 -7.00
N LEU A 18 -3.69 -12.15 -7.58
CA LEU A 18 -4.22 -13.45 -7.95
C LEU A 18 -4.61 -14.27 -6.72
N GLU A 19 -3.76 -14.34 -5.69
CA GLU A 19 -4.04 -15.11 -4.47
C GLU A 19 -5.24 -14.54 -3.69
N THR A 20 -5.27 -13.22 -3.50
CA THR A 20 -6.39 -12.57 -2.78
C THR A 20 -7.68 -12.56 -3.61
N GLY A 21 -7.57 -12.42 -4.93
CA GLY A 21 -8.70 -12.51 -5.86
C GLY A 21 -9.30 -13.90 -5.90
N TYR A 22 -8.46 -14.94 -6.03
CA TYR A 22 -8.87 -16.34 -5.97
C TYR A 22 -9.54 -16.67 -4.64
N SER A 23 -8.93 -16.26 -3.51
CA SER A 23 -9.48 -16.49 -2.18
C SER A 23 -10.84 -15.82 -1.98
N THR A 24 -11.00 -14.59 -2.47
CA THR A 24 -12.27 -13.87 -2.41
C THR A 24 -13.33 -14.53 -3.31
N ALA A 25 -12.96 -14.99 -4.51
CA ALA A 25 -13.86 -15.71 -5.40
C ALA A 25 -14.33 -17.03 -4.79
N LEU A 26 -13.42 -17.78 -4.16
CA LEU A 26 -13.74 -19.01 -3.44
C LEU A 26 -14.70 -18.74 -2.27
N LEU A 27 -14.45 -17.68 -1.49
CA LEU A 27 -15.33 -17.26 -0.40
C LEU A 27 -16.75 -16.94 -0.93
N LEU A 28 -16.84 -16.16 -2.02
CA LEU A 28 -18.12 -15.82 -2.63
C LEU A 28 -18.84 -17.03 -3.23
N SER A 29 -18.11 -18.05 -3.68
CA SER A 29 -18.70 -19.32 -4.14
C SER A 29 -19.36 -20.12 -3.02
N THR A 30 -18.96 -19.89 -1.76
CA THR A 30 -19.58 -20.51 -0.59
C THR A 30 -20.74 -19.70 0.00
N ALA A 31 -21.03 -18.53 -0.56
CA ALA A 31 -22.10 -17.68 -0.07
C ALA A 31 -23.49 -18.27 -0.38
N ASP A 32 -24.37 -18.25 0.61
CA ASP A 32 -25.74 -18.73 0.44
C ASP A 32 -26.53 -17.86 -0.55
N VAL A 33 -27.14 -18.52 -1.52
CA VAL A 33 -27.94 -17.89 -2.57
C VAL A 33 -29.41 -18.22 -2.34
N LYS A 34 -30.20 -17.22 -1.92
CA LYS A 34 -31.65 -17.37 -1.78
C LYS A 34 -32.39 -16.90 -3.03
N PRO A 35 -33.40 -17.65 -3.52
CA PRO A 35 -34.28 -17.16 -4.56
C PRO A 35 -35.12 -15.99 -4.01
N ARG A 36 -35.19 -14.89 -4.76
CA ARG A 36 -36.17 -13.83 -4.48
C ARG A 36 -37.40 -14.06 -5.34
N ASP A 37 -38.54 -14.12 -4.68
CA ASP A 37 -39.85 -14.14 -5.35
C ASP A 37 -40.21 -12.73 -5.79
N VAL A 38 -40.64 -12.58 -7.05
CA VAL A 38 -41.21 -11.34 -7.55
C VAL A 38 -42.65 -11.63 -7.98
N VAL A 39 -43.58 -10.82 -7.50
CA VAL A 39 -44.99 -10.90 -7.93
C VAL A 39 -45.14 -10.04 -9.17
N LEU A 40 -45.41 -10.67 -10.31
CA LEU A 40 -45.67 -10.03 -11.59
C LEU A 40 -47.08 -10.42 -12.04
N LEU A 41 -47.93 -9.43 -12.36
CA LEU A 41 -49.29 -9.65 -12.85
C LEU A 41 -50.13 -10.57 -11.95
N SER A 42 -50.07 -10.37 -10.63
CA SER A 42 -50.74 -11.23 -9.62
C SER A 42 -50.35 -12.71 -9.63
N GLN A 43 -49.29 -13.09 -10.37
CA GLN A 43 -48.69 -14.42 -10.27
C GLN A 43 -47.34 -14.36 -9.56
N ARG A 44 -47.10 -15.33 -8.67
CA ARG A 44 -45.83 -15.49 -7.97
C ARG A 44 -44.89 -16.28 -8.86
N VAL A 45 -43.91 -15.61 -9.46
CA VAL A 45 -42.82 -16.27 -10.20
C VAL A 45 -41.68 -16.49 -9.23
N VAL A 46 -41.52 -17.74 -8.78
CA VAL A 46 -40.47 -18.17 -7.85
C VAL A 46 -39.17 -18.36 -8.64
N GLY A 47 -38.06 -17.81 -8.14
CA GLY A 47 -36.72 -18.11 -8.67
C GLY A 47 -36.27 -17.34 -9.92
N LEU A 48 -36.94 -16.23 -10.27
CA LEU A 48 -36.56 -15.38 -11.41
C LEU A 48 -35.14 -14.79 -11.26
N HIS A 49 -34.73 -14.42 -10.05
CA HIS A 49 -33.39 -13.92 -9.76
C HIS A 49 -32.84 -14.47 -8.43
N ARG A 50 -31.53 -14.70 -8.41
CA ARG A 50 -30.76 -15.24 -7.30
C ARG A 50 -29.89 -14.13 -6.72
N SER A 51 -30.13 -13.77 -5.46
CA SER A 51 -29.32 -12.75 -4.77
C SER A 51 -28.48 -13.40 -3.68
N ILE A 52 -27.22 -12.99 -3.58
CA ILE A 52 -26.33 -13.37 -2.47
C ILE A 52 -26.93 -12.83 -1.18
N GLN A 53 -27.08 -13.69 -0.17
CA GLN A 53 -27.44 -13.25 1.17
C GLN A 53 -26.17 -12.78 1.89
N TRP A 54 -26.10 -11.48 2.18
CA TRP A 54 -24.99 -10.91 2.94
C TRP A 54 -25.18 -11.20 4.42
N ASP A 55 -24.49 -12.23 4.91
CA ASP A 55 -24.34 -12.49 6.34
C ASP A 55 -23.17 -11.67 6.92
N VAL A 56 -23.24 -11.33 8.22
CA VAL A 56 -22.20 -10.58 8.93
C VAL A 56 -20.87 -11.33 8.85
N ALA A 57 -20.89 -12.66 9.00
CA ALA A 57 -19.69 -13.48 8.85
C ALA A 57 -19.08 -13.34 7.45
N LEU A 58 -19.89 -13.43 6.39
CA LEU A 58 -19.43 -13.29 5.01
C LEU A 58 -18.84 -11.89 4.74
N VAL A 59 -19.48 -10.84 5.27
CA VAL A 59 -18.98 -9.47 5.17
C VAL A 59 -17.63 -9.32 5.87
N LEU A 60 -17.50 -9.81 7.11
CA LEU A 60 -16.23 -9.75 7.84
C LEU A 60 -15.11 -10.48 7.12
N HIS A 61 -15.34 -11.71 6.64
CA HIS A 61 -14.34 -12.44 5.86
C HIS A 61 -13.94 -11.70 4.58
N THR A 62 -14.91 -11.11 3.87
CA THR A 62 -14.64 -10.32 2.65
C THR A 62 -13.78 -9.09 2.98
N LEU A 63 -14.09 -8.37 4.06
CA LEU A 63 -13.31 -7.22 4.52
C LEU A 63 -11.89 -7.64 4.94
N SER A 64 -11.73 -8.80 5.59
CA SER A 64 -10.41 -9.35 5.93
C SER A 64 -9.55 -9.62 4.69
N TRP A 65 -10.12 -10.18 3.62
CA TRP A 65 -9.40 -10.41 2.36
C TRP A 65 -9.02 -9.11 1.65
N ILE A 66 -9.90 -8.10 1.67
CA ILE A 66 -9.58 -6.77 1.14
C ILE A 66 -8.42 -6.14 1.93
N PHE A 67 -8.45 -6.25 3.27
CA PHE A 67 -7.36 -5.75 4.10
C PHE A 67 -6.06 -6.54 3.87
N ALA A 68 -6.13 -7.86 3.72
CA ALA A 68 -4.97 -8.69 3.38
C ALA A 68 -4.34 -8.27 2.04
N PHE A 69 -5.16 -7.98 1.02
CA PHE A 69 -4.68 -7.44 -0.25
C PHE A 69 -3.92 -6.12 -0.08
N LEU A 70 -4.48 -5.18 0.70
CA LEU A 70 -3.82 -3.92 1.01
C LEU A 70 -2.50 -4.16 1.76
N TRP A 71 -2.51 -5.01 2.78
CA TRP A 71 -1.35 -5.28 3.60
C TRP A 71 -0.21 -5.95 2.83
N LEU A 72 -0.49 -7.00 2.07
CA LEU A 72 0.51 -7.67 1.24
C LEU A 72 1.07 -6.73 0.17
N SER A 73 0.24 -5.88 -0.43
CA SER A 73 0.69 -4.84 -1.39
C SER A 73 1.66 -3.84 -0.75
N GLU A 74 1.42 -3.47 0.51
CA GLU A 74 2.35 -2.61 1.26
C GLU A 74 3.64 -3.32 1.63
N ILE A 75 3.59 -4.62 1.95
CA ILE A 75 4.80 -5.42 2.18
C ILE A 75 5.67 -5.45 0.92
N VAL A 76 5.09 -5.64 -0.26
CA VAL A 76 5.85 -5.59 -1.53
C VAL A 76 6.49 -4.21 -1.73
N THR A 77 5.78 -3.14 -1.39
CA THR A 77 6.30 -1.78 -1.47
C THR A 77 7.44 -1.53 -0.47
N ALA A 78 7.31 -2.03 0.76
CA ALA A 78 8.34 -1.97 1.79
C ALA A 78 9.59 -2.76 1.38
N LEU A 79 9.40 -3.98 0.86
CA LEU A 79 10.45 -4.85 0.34
C LEU A 79 11.24 -4.13 -0.76
N ARG A 80 10.56 -3.49 -1.72
CA ARG A 80 11.22 -2.72 -2.77
C ARG A 80 12.09 -1.60 -2.21
N SER A 81 11.55 -0.82 -1.27
CA SER A 81 12.28 0.29 -0.64
C SER A 81 13.52 -0.21 0.09
N PHE A 82 13.39 -1.29 0.86
CA PHE A 82 14.50 -1.90 1.58
C PHE A 82 15.57 -2.46 0.65
N ILE A 83 15.19 -3.23 -0.38
CA ILE A 83 16.16 -3.79 -1.34
C ILE A 83 16.95 -2.67 -2.01
N LEU A 84 16.28 -1.59 -2.43
CA LEU A 84 16.96 -0.46 -3.04
C LEU A 84 17.97 0.18 -2.08
N SER A 85 17.58 0.41 -0.83
CA SER A 85 18.48 0.95 0.19
C SER A 85 19.63 0.01 0.52
N LYS A 86 19.36 -1.30 0.60
CA LYS A 86 20.39 -2.32 0.88
C LYS A 86 21.42 -2.39 -0.22
N VAL A 87 20.99 -2.43 -1.48
CA VAL A 87 21.87 -2.45 -2.65
C VAL A 87 22.70 -1.16 -2.71
N ALA A 88 22.09 -0.01 -2.44
CA ALA A 88 22.81 1.26 -2.38
C ALA A 88 23.84 1.29 -1.24
N ALA A 89 23.48 0.81 -0.04
CA ALA A 89 24.39 0.72 1.09
C ALA A 89 25.57 -0.22 0.80
N THR A 90 25.32 -1.41 0.25
CA THR A 90 26.38 -2.36 -0.14
C THR A 90 27.27 -1.78 -1.24
N TRP A 91 26.70 -1.05 -2.20
CA TRP A 91 27.50 -0.40 -3.25
C TRP A 91 28.36 0.75 -2.70
N TYR A 92 27.88 1.50 -1.70
CA TYR A 92 28.63 2.63 -1.17
C TYR A 92 29.68 2.21 -0.13
N PHE A 93 29.30 1.39 0.85
CA PHE A 93 30.11 1.10 2.04
C PHE A 93 31.00 -0.14 1.93
N GLU A 94 30.67 -1.12 1.07
CA GLU A 94 31.39 -2.40 1.07
C GLU A 94 32.65 -2.36 0.18
N PRO A 95 33.75 -3.07 0.50
CA PRO A 95 34.93 -3.13 -0.37
C PRO A 95 34.64 -3.78 -1.74
N THR A 96 35.35 -3.35 -2.78
CA THR A 96 35.19 -3.82 -4.18
C THR A 96 35.40 -5.34 -4.34
N SER A 97 36.17 -5.98 -3.46
CA SER A 97 36.34 -7.44 -3.42
C SER A 97 35.03 -8.17 -3.10
N ARG A 98 34.28 -7.72 -2.10
CA ARG A 98 33.03 -8.36 -1.66
C ARG A 98 31.85 -8.01 -2.59
N ARG A 99 31.85 -6.82 -3.20
CA ARG A 99 30.88 -6.46 -4.26
C ARG A 99 30.97 -7.40 -5.47
N ARG A 100 32.18 -7.85 -5.83
CA ARG A 100 32.41 -8.78 -6.95
C ARG A 100 31.94 -10.21 -6.67
N CYS A 101 31.82 -10.63 -5.41
CA CYS A 101 31.25 -11.93 -5.07
C CYS A 101 29.72 -11.96 -5.25
N CYS A 102 29.04 -10.84 -5.02
CA CYS A 102 27.57 -10.77 -5.16
C CYS A 102 27.17 -10.52 -6.62
N ASN A 103 27.20 -11.56 -7.45
CA ASN A 103 26.81 -11.48 -8.87
C ASN A 103 25.33 -11.04 -9.09
N LEU A 104 24.48 -11.14 -8.05
CA LEU A 104 23.05 -10.77 -8.09
C LEU A 104 22.64 -9.94 -6.85
N PRO A 105 22.95 -8.63 -6.81
CA PRO A 105 22.71 -7.79 -5.62
C PRO A 105 21.23 -7.64 -5.25
N ILE A 106 20.32 -7.73 -6.22
CA ILE A 106 18.86 -7.72 -5.96
C ILE A 106 18.44 -8.99 -5.21
N LEU A 107 18.97 -10.16 -5.59
CA LEU A 107 18.63 -11.43 -4.97
C LEU A 107 19.16 -11.47 -3.53
N ASP A 108 20.40 -11.05 -3.32
CA ASP A 108 21.02 -10.92 -2.00
C ASP A 108 20.21 -9.98 -1.08
N GLY A 109 19.82 -8.80 -1.59
CA GLY A 109 18.96 -7.87 -0.87
C GLY A 109 17.58 -8.46 -0.56
N THR A 110 17.00 -9.23 -1.49
CA THR A 110 15.69 -9.88 -1.31
C THR A 110 15.77 -10.96 -0.23
N ILE A 111 16.77 -11.84 -0.27
CA ILE A 111 16.98 -12.88 0.74
C ILE A 111 17.21 -12.23 2.10
N THR A 112 18.06 -11.19 2.16
CA THR A 112 18.32 -10.46 3.42
C THR A 112 17.04 -9.86 3.99
N ALA A 113 16.20 -9.26 3.14
CA ALA A 113 14.93 -8.68 3.55
C ALA A 113 13.97 -9.74 4.10
N LEU A 114 13.84 -10.89 3.43
CA LEU A 114 12.91 -11.95 3.80
C LEU A 114 13.36 -12.73 5.04
N VAL A 115 14.66 -12.97 5.20
CA VAL A 115 15.19 -13.79 6.31
C VAL A 115 15.38 -12.97 7.58
N TYR A 116 15.89 -11.73 7.47
CA TYR A 116 16.31 -10.96 8.64
C TYR A 116 15.40 -9.77 8.99
N HIS A 117 14.72 -9.18 8.00
CA HIS A 117 13.96 -7.93 8.21
C HIS A 117 12.47 -8.03 7.90
N LEU A 118 11.95 -9.22 7.58
CA LEU A 118 10.56 -9.40 7.16
C LEU A 118 9.57 -8.90 8.22
N GLY A 119 9.85 -9.12 9.51
CA GLY A 119 9.00 -8.62 10.59
C GLY A 119 8.89 -7.08 10.61
N SER A 120 10.01 -6.38 10.37
CA SER A 120 10.01 -4.91 10.28
C SER A 120 9.26 -4.43 9.03
N LEU A 121 9.45 -5.10 7.90
CA LEU A 121 8.73 -4.77 6.66
C LEU A 121 7.23 -5.05 6.77
N ALA A 122 6.85 -6.15 7.44
CA ALA A 122 5.47 -6.53 7.71
C ALA A 122 4.78 -5.51 8.63
N LEU A 123 5.46 -5.06 9.69
CA LEU A 123 4.94 -4.04 10.61
C LEU A 123 4.78 -2.68 9.92
N GLY A 124 5.79 -2.24 9.17
CA GLY A 124 5.71 -0.98 8.42
C GLY A 124 4.64 -1.04 7.32
N GLY A 125 4.52 -2.18 6.65
CA GLY A 125 3.45 -2.44 5.69
C GLY A 125 2.07 -2.44 6.33
N PHE A 126 1.92 -3.00 7.53
CA PHE A 126 0.66 -3.04 8.27
C PHE A 126 0.18 -1.63 8.61
N MET A 127 1.07 -0.78 9.14
CA MET A 127 0.76 0.62 9.44
C MET A 127 0.31 1.37 8.18
N MET A 128 1.01 1.18 7.06
CA MET A 128 0.65 1.82 5.79
C MET A 128 -0.68 1.31 5.22
N ALA A 129 -0.96 0.01 5.37
CA ALA A 129 -2.21 -0.61 4.93
C ALA A 129 -3.40 -0.10 5.74
N TRP A 130 -3.23 0.09 7.04
CA TRP A 130 -4.23 0.72 7.90
C TRP A 130 -4.55 2.15 7.45
N LEU A 131 -3.52 2.98 7.19
CA LEU A 131 -3.72 4.34 6.68
C LEU A 131 -4.44 4.35 5.31
N ARG A 132 -4.13 3.39 4.42
CA ARG A 132 -4.85 3.22 3.14
C ARG A 132 -6.30 2.80 3.34
N ALA A 133 -6.58 1.86 4.25
CA ALA A 133 -7.92 1.40 4.54
C ALA A 133 -8.80 2.55 5.07
N VAL A 134 -8.28 3.34 6.02
CA VAL A 134 -8.96 4.53 6.54
C VAL A 134 -9.19 5.56 5.44
N GLN A 135 -8.21 5.80 4.57
CA GLN A 135 -8.37 6.71 3.42
C GLN A 135 -9.48 6.24 2.48
N TRP A 136 -9.52 4.95 2.14
CA TRP A 136 -10.55 4.38 1.28
C TRP A 136 -11.95 4.47 1.91
N PHE A 137 -12.04 4.25 3.22
CA PHE A 137 -13.29 4.42 3.95
C PHE A 137 -13.85 5.84 3.83
N PHE A 138 -13.04 6.87 4.09
CA PHE A 138 -13.47 8.26 3.95
C PHE A 138 -13.78 8.64 2.50
N LEU A 139 -13.00 8.14 1.54
CA LEU A 139 -13.26 8.35 0.11
C LEU A 139 -14.65 7.81 -0.30
N VAL A 140 -14.98 6.59 0.15
CA VAL A 140 -16.29 5.97 -0.13
C VAL A 140 -17.41 6.76 0.55
N LEU A 141 -17.25 7.13 1.82
CA LEU A 141 -18.24 7.96 2.51
C LEU A 141 -18.48 9.29 1.80
N HIS A 142 -17.40 9.95 1.36
CA HIS A 142 -17.50 11.23 0.65
C HIS A 142 -18.27 11.08 -0.68
N LYS A 143 -18.07 9.98 -1.42
CA LYS A 143 -18.83 9.67 -2.64
C LYS A 143 -20.31 9.41 -2.35
N LEU A 144 -20.61 8.59 -1.34
CA LEU A 144 -21.99 8.26 -0.97
C LEU A 144 -22.79 9.50 -0.54
N VAL A 145 -22.16 10.43 0.19
CA VAL A 145 -22.78 11.71 0.57
C VAL A 145 -22.99 12.63 -0.64
N GLY A 146 -22.13 12.54 -1.67
CA GLY A 146 -22.27 13.30 -2.90
C GLY A 146 -23.46 12.91 -3.78
N GLU A 147 -23.88 11.64 -3.70
CA GLU A 147 -24.98 11.06 -4.49
C GLU A 147 -26.36 11.20 -3.82
N GLY A 148 -26.40 11.65 -2.55
CA GLY A 148 -27.65 11.82 -1.79
C GLY A 148 -28.50 13.01 -2.24
N LYS A 149 -29.83 12.90 -2.09
CA LYS A 149 -30.81 13.95 -2.41
C LYS A 149 -30.70 15.19 -1.50
N GLU A 150 -30.21 15.01 -0.27
CA GLU A 150 -30.02 16.07 0.74
C GLU A 150 -28.52 16.40 0.84
N GLN A 151 -28.04 17.39 0.09
CA GLN A 151 -26.63 17.79 0.11
C GLN A 151 -26.30 18.65 1.34
N ASN A 152 -25.90 18.03 2.44
CA ASN A 152 -25.36 18.75 3.59
C ASN A 152 -23.92 19.23 3.29
N ARG A 153 -23.78 20.51 2.91
CA ARG A 153 -22.49 21.15 2.61
C ARG A 153 -21.48 21.07 3.76
N CYS A 154 -21.96 21.12 5.01
CA CYS A 154 -21.09 21.04 6.19
C CYS A 154 -20.45 19.65 6.31
N LEU A 155 -21.26 18.60 6.21
CA LEU A 155 -20.78 17.21 6.24
C LEU A 155 -19.74 16.93 5.15
N ARG A 156 -20.00 17.41 3.93
CA ARG A 156 -19.08 17.25 2.80
C ARG A 156 -17.75 17.98 3.02
N CYS A 157 -17.79 19.19 3.59
CA CYS A 157 -16.58 19.92 3.98
C CYS A 157 -15.77 19.15 5.03
N CYS A 158 -16.42 18.67 6.09
CA CYS A 158 -15.76 17.88 7.14
C CYS A 158 -15.11 16.60 6.59
N LEU A 159 -15.81 15.84 5.73
CA LEU A 159 -15.27 14.64 5.09
C LEU A 159 -14.04 14.95 4.22
N GLY A 160 -14.09 16.03 3.45
CA GLY A 160 -12.95 16.50 2.67
C GLY A 160 -11.74 16.88 3.54
N CYS A 161 -11.97 17.54 4.68
CA CYS A 161 -10.89 17.85 5.63
C CYS A 161 -10.25 16.58 6.21
N PHE A 162 -11.05 15.58 6.61
CA PHE A 162 -10.51 14.30 7.09
C PHE A 162 -9.73 13.56 6.01
N GLU A 163 -10.27 13.49 4.79
CA GLU A 163 -9.59 12.88 3.64
C GLU A 163 -8.22 13.52 3.41
N PHE A 164 -8.14 14.85 3.46
CA PHE A 164 -6.88 15.59 3.35
C PHE A 164 -5.90 15.28 4.49
N LEU A 165 -6.37 15.31 5.74
CA LEU A 165 -5.52 15.02 6.91
C LEU A 165 -4.96 13.60 6.87
N ILE A 166 -5.77 12.63 6.48
CA ILE A 166 -5.34 11.23 6.34
C ILE A 166 -4.34 11.09 5.19
N ALA A 167 -4.58 11.74 4.05
CA ALA A 167 -3.64 11.72 2.92
C ALA A 167 -2.29 12.35 3.30
N LEU A 168 -2.31 13.44 4.07
CA LEU A 168 -1.09 14.05 4.61
C LEU A 168 -0.36 13.11 5.57
N ALA A 169 -1.07 12.53 6.54
CA ALA A 169 -0.49 11.57 7.50
C ALA A 169 0.12 10.36 6.78
N GLN A 170 -0.56 9.84 5.77
CA GLN A 170 -0.09 8.75 4.93
C GLN A 170 1.17 9.13 4.16
N GLN A 171 1.25 10.34 3.59
CA GLN A 171 2.45 10.79 2.89
C GLN A 171 3.65 10.97 3.82
N LEU A 172 3.43 11.52 5.02
CA LEU A 172 4.46 11.64 6.05
C LEU A 172 4.95 10.26 6.50
N ALA A 173 4.03 9.34 6.78
CA ALA A 173 4.35 7.96 7.16
C ALA A 173 5.16 7.24 6.07
N ARG A 174 4.84 7.44 4.78
CA ARG A 174 5.64 6.89 3.67
C ARG A 174 7.07 7.42 3.66
N HIS A 175 7.26 8.72 3.85
CA HIS A 175 8.60 9.30 3.87
C HIS A 175 9.42 8.80 5.08
N LEU A 176 8.79 8.77 6.26
CA LEU A 176 9.41 8.26 7.49
C LEU A 176 9.83 6.79 7.32
N THR A 177 8.93 5.94 6.83
CA THR A 177 9.21 4.51 6.66
C THR A 177 10.26 4.25 5.58
N ALA A 178 10.27 4.99 4.47
CA ALA A 178 11.31 4.86 3.44
C ALA A 178 12.72 5.21 3.98
N ASN A 179 12.81 6.28 4.78
CA ASN A 179 14.05 6.67 5.44
C ASN A 179 14.44 5.66 6.53
N ALA A 180 13.46 5.16 7.30
CA ALA A 180 13.66 4.12 8.29
C ALA A 180 14.19 2.82 7.67
N TYR A 181 13.70 2.41 6.50
CA TYR A 181 14.23 1.24 5.79
C TYR A 181 15.66 1.45 5.29
N THR A 182 16.04 2.70 5.00
CA THR A 182 17.42 3.04 4.65
C THR A 182 18.34 2.93 5.84
N ASP A 183 17.94 3.49 6.98
CA ASP A 183 18.67 3.32 8.24
C ASP A 183 18.74 1.84 8.64
N LEU A 184 17.63 1.12 8.56
CA LEU A 184 17.54 -0.32 8.81
C LEU A 184 18.53 -1.12 7.95
N ALA A 185 18.67 -0.80 6.67
CA ALA A 185 19.59 -1.49 5.76
C ALA A 185 21.08 -1.28 6.13
N ILE A 186 21.40 -0.19 6.83
CA ILE A 186 22.76 0.16 7.26
C ILE A 186 23.04 -0.35 8.67
N THR A 187 22.14 -0.07 9.62
CA THR A 187 22.36 -0.29 11.06
C THR A 187 21.75 -1.58 11.60
N SER A 188 20.83 -2.21 10.85
CA SER A 188 20.10 -3.42 11.27
C SER A 188 19.34 -3.29 12.60
N THR A 189 18.93 -2.07 12.98
CA THR A 189 18.16 -1.80 14.21
C THR A 189 16.66 -2.10 14.04
N SER A 190 15.83 -1.89 15.07
CA SER A 190 14.38 -2.13 14.94
C SER A 190 13.70 -1.03 14.11
N LEU A 191 12.55 -1.32 13.49
CA LEU A 191 11.78 -0.32 12.74
C LEU A 191 11.47 0.93 13.58
N ALA A 192 11.14 0.76 14.86
CA ALA A 192 10.80 1.88 15.75
C ALA A 192 11.98 2.83 15.96
N THR A 193 13.16 2.27 16.26
CA THR A 193 14.40 3.07 16.41
C THR A 193 14.80 3.74 15.11
N SER A 194 14.75 3.05 13.97
CA SER A 194 15.05 3.64 12.67
C SER A 194 14.05 4.72 12.27
N SER A 195 12.78 4.55 12.62
CA SER A 195 11.74 5.56 12.38
C SER A 195 11.94 6.81 13.24
N ALA A 196 12.38 6.66 14.49
CA ALA A 196 12.71 7.79 15.36
C ALA A 196 13.91 8.59 14.82
N SER A 197 14.96 7.88 14.37
CA SER A 197 16.12 8.50 13.70
C SER A 197 15.70 9.23 12.42
N ALA A 198 14.88 8.60 11.59
CA ALA A 198 14.34 9.21 10.36
C ALA A 198 13.47 10.45 10.65
N ALA A 199 12.65 10.41 11.71
CA ALA A 199 11.84 11.54 12.13
C ALA A 199 12.71 12.72 12.57
N LYS A 200 13.75 12.45 13.37
CA LYS A 200 14.70 13.47 13.79
C LYS A 200 15.39 14.13 12.59
N LEU A 201 15.85 13.33 11.62
CA LEU A 201 16.45 13.86 10.38
C LEU A 201 15.47 14.72 9.56
N LEU A 202 14.18 14.36 9.52
CA LEU A 202 13.18 15.17 8.83
C LEU A 202 12.92 16.51 9.53
N VAL A 203 12.90 16.52 10.86
CA VAL A 203 12.73 17.76 11.65
C VAL A 203 13.95 18.65 11.52
N ASP A 204 15.14 18.09 11.71
CA ASP A 204 16.41 18.82 11.64
C ASP A 204 16.70 19.34 10.23
N GLY A 205 16.28 18.59 9.20
CA GLY A 205 16.45 18.91 7.77
C GLY A 205 15.21 19.51 7.08
N ALA A 206 14.20 19.97 7.82
CA ALA A 206 12.92 20.40 7.25
C ALA A 206 13.06 21.51 6.19
N GLY A 207 13.99 22.46 6.40
CA GLY A 207 14.27 23.54 5.45
C GLY A 207 14.82 23.03 4.10
N LEU A 208 15.77 22.09 4.12
CA LEU A 208 16.31 21.46 2.91
C LEU A 208 15.27 20.59 2.19
N THR A 209 14.40 19.94 2.95
CA THR A 209 13.31 19.11 2.40
C THR A 209 12.25 19.96 1.70
N ALA A 210 11.93 21.13 2.26
CA ALA A 210 11.06 22.13 1.63
C ALA A 210 11.65 22.64 0.31
N ILE A 211 12.94 23.01 0.31
CA ILE A 211 13.66 23.45 -0.90
C ILE A 211 13.66 22.32 -1.95
N ARG A 212 13.96 21.08 -1.56
CA ARG A 212 13.93 19.92 -2.47
C ARG A 212 12.54 19.73 -3.08
N SER A 213 11.47 19.87 -2.30
CA SER A 213 10.11 19.74 -2.82
C SER A 213 9.71 20.86 -3.79
N MET A 214 10.24 22.06 -3.58
CA MET A 214 9.99 23.24 -4.43
C MET A 214 10.71 23.15 -5.77
N PHE A 215 11.94 22.61 -5.81
CA PHE A 215 12.74 22.56 -7.04
C PHE A 215 12.76 21.20 -7.75
N LEU A 216 12.79 20.07 -7.03
CA LEU A 216 12.89 18.75 -7.69
C LEU A 216 11.56 18.29 -8.30
N ARG A 217 10.40 18.61 -7.70
CA ARG A 217 9.11 18.15 -8.23
C ARG A 217 8.79 18.75 -9.62
N PRO A 218 8.98 20.06 -9.86
CA PRO A 218 8.84 20.62 -11.21
C PRO A 218 9.83 20.04 -12.22
N VAL A 219 11.09 19.84 -11.82
CA VAL A 219 12.12 19.30 -12.70
C VAL A 219 11.83 17.84 -13.09
N ILE A 220 11.37 17.01 -12.16
CA ILE A 220 10.97 15.62 -12.45
C ILE A 220 9.70 15.60 -13.32
N PHE A 221 8.76 16.52 -13.10
CA PHE A 221 7.58 16.65 -13.96
C PHE A 221 7.97 16.99 -15.40
N ILE A 222 8.86 17.96 -15.60
CA ILE A 222 9.38 18.33 -16.92
C ILE A 222 10.14 17.16 -17.56
N GLY A 223 10.97 16.46 -16.78
CA GLY A 223 11.69 15.28 -17.26
C GLY A 223 10.75 14.18 -17.74
N ASN A 224 9.67 13.89 -17.01
CA ASN A 224 8.68 12.89 -17.41
C ASN A 224 7.87 13.32 -18.65
N VAL A 225 7.53 14.60 -18.78
CA VAL A 225 6.84 15.15 -19.96
C VAL A 225 7.75 15.09 -21.19
N ALA A 226 9.01 15.49 -21.05
CA ALA A 226 9.99 15.49 -22.14
C ALA A 226 10.36 14.08 -22.63
N TYR A 227 10.34 13.07 -21.75
CA TYR A 227 10.57 11.66 -22.12
C TYR A 227 9.32 10.98 -22.73
N SER A 228 8.15 11.61 -22.62
CA SER A 228 6.88 11.08 -23.13
C SER A 228 6.49 11.62 -24.51
N VAL A 229 7.33 12.48 -25.10
CA VAL A 229 7.24 13.01 -26.47
C VAL A 229 8.29 12.32 -27.33
#